data_AF-A0A1Q9C3K3-F1
#
_entry.id   AF-A0A1Q9C3K3-F1
#
_cell.length_a   1.000
_cell.length_b   1.000
_cell.length_c   1.000
_cell.angle_alpha   90.00
_cell.angle_beta   90.00
_cell.angle_gamma   90.00
#
_symmetry.space_group_name_H-M   'P 1'
#
loop_
_entity.id
_entity.type
_entity.pdbx_description
1 polymer ?
#
loop_
_entity_poly.entity_id
_entity_poly.type
_entity_poly.pdbx_seq_one_letter_code
_entity_poly.pdbx_strand_id
1 'polypeptide(L)'
;MQEISRAAWLAACFRGGAGEVVKHLLSRRADVDFQLDLRRDHSRVGRLLYMAKALQHRRGRKTILSAWSYHMQGSTALMLAMQSANYEEEEEEEEEQEREKEVLLLLEFLSPVLLLLPPLLVPDIRTVTMQQFFPRVRLDLKNCRGWTAADFAKGQLIPAFLQQGLDGDPSECHRVAGGARWACRVLRSLGAELD
;
A
#
# COMPACT_ATOMS: atom_id res chain seq x y z
N MET A 1 16.51 11.79 -0.54
CA MET A 1 15.14 11.91 0.01
C MET A 1 14.13 11.13 -0.81
N GLN A 2 14.06 11.31 -2.14
CA GLN A 2 13.09 10.60 -2.99
C GLN A 2 13.18 9.06 -2.93
N GLU A 3 14.38 8.49 -2.76
CA GLU A 3 14.56 7.03 -2.67
C GLU A 3 13.91 6.42 -1.43
N ILE A 4 13.95 7.11 -0.28
CA ILE A 4 13.34 6.62 0.98
C ILE A 4 11.81 6.67 0.87
N SER A 5 11.25 7.74 0.28
CA SER A 5 9.81 7.83 0.02
C SER A 5 9.33 6.79 -0.99
N ARG A 6 10.13 6.53 -2.03
CA ARG A 6 9.86 5.45 -2.99
C ARG A 6 9.94 4.07 -2.34
N ALA A 7 10.90 3.83 -1.46
CA ALA A 7 10.98 2.60 -0.68
C ALA A 7 9.77 2.45 0.26
N ALA A 8 9.30 3.54 0.88
CA ALA A 8 8.10 3.51 1.73
C ALA A 8 6.85 3.22 0.91
N TRP A 9 6.76 3.80 -0.29
CA TRP A 9 5.70 3.51 -1.26
C TRP A 9 5.73 2.03 -1.68
N LEU A 10 6.90 1.48 -2.00
CA LEU A 10 7.05 0.07 -2.36
C LEU A 10 6.76 -0.87 -1.19
N ALA A 11 7.12 -0.51 0.03
CA ALA A 11 6.82 -1.28 1.24
C ALA A 11 5.32 -1.24 1.61
N ALA A 12 4.60 -0.21 1.16
CA ALA A 12 3.14 -0.16 1.27
C ALA A 12 2.44 -1.02 0.20
N CYS A 13 3.13 -1.39 -0.88
CA CYS A 13 2.63 -2.36 -1.86
C CYS A 13 2.62 -3.77 -1.26
N PHE A 14 1.58 -4.55 -1.60
CA PHE A 14 1.43 -5.99 -1.37
C PHE A 14 1.52 -6.37 0.11
N ARG A 15 0.35 -6.53 0.74
CA ARG A 15 0.19 -6.86 2.17
C ARG A 15 0.85 -5.84 3.12
N GLY A 16 1.15 -4.62 2.67
CA GLY A 16 1.88 -3.63 3.48
C GLY A 16 3.21 -4.17 4.02
N GLY A 17 3.94 -4.89 3.14
CA GLY A 17 4.96 -5.94 3.34
C GLY A 17 6.01 -5.84 4.45
N ALA A 18 6.01 -4.81 5.29
CA ALA A 18 6.40 -4.91 6.69
C ALA A 18 6.01 -3.61 7.37
N GLY A 19 4.97 -3.62 8.22
CA GLY A 19 4.57 -2.45 8.99
C GLY A 19 5.74 -1.84 9.80
N GLU A 20 6.74 -2.65 10.19
CA GLU A 20 7.98 -2.16 10.80
C GLU A 20 8.92 -1.47 9.81
N VAL A 21 9.02 -1.94 8.56
CA VAL A 21 9.79 -1.26 7.49
C VAL A 21 9.16 0.08 7.14
N VAL A 22 7.83 0.13 6.98
CA VAL A 22 7.09 1.38 6.75
C VAL A 22 7.38 2.35 7.90
N LYS A 23 7.18 1.95 9.15
CA LYS A 23 7.49 2.75 10.34
C LYS A 23 8.93 3.22 10.41
N HIS A 24 9.89 2.35 10.06
CA HIS A 24 11.31 2.72 10.00
C HIS A 24 11.55 3.81 8.95
N LEU A 25 11.02 3.65 7.74
CA LEU A 25 11.15 4.63 6.66
C LEU A 25 10.46 5.95 7.02
N LEU A 26 9.29 5.91 7.67
CA LEU A 26 8.62 7.09 8.20
C LEU A 26 9.42 7.79 9.30
N SER A 27 10.13 7.04 10.14
CA SER A 27 11.04 7.61 11.14
C SER A 27 12.24 8.32 10.50
N ARG A 28 12.67 7.84 9.33
CA ARG A 28 13.69 8.45 8.46
C ARG A 28 13.16 9.61 7.60
N ARG A 29 11.94 10.09 7.88
CA ARG A 29 11.25 11.16 7.14
C ARG A 29 10.96 10.81 5.68
N ALA A 30 10.61 9.55 5.41
CA ALA A 30 9.93 9.21 4.16
C ALA A 30 8.69 10.10 3.99
N ASP A 31 8.53 10.64 2.79
CA ASP A 31 7.35 11.43 2.42
C ASP A 31 6.17 10.48 2.17
N VAL A 32 5.14 10.59 3.02
CA VAL A 32 3.90 9.80 2.93
C VAL A 32 3.03 10.20 1.75
N ASP A 33 3.19 11.44 1.29
CA ASP A 33 2.43 12.04 0.20
C ASP A 33 3.13 11.85 -1.15
N PHE A 34 4.23 11.09 -1.17
CA PHE A 34 4.95 10.76 -2.40
C PHE A 34 4.01 10.10 -3.41
N GLN A 35 3.77 10.80 -4.52
CA GLN A 35 3.03 10.29 -5.66
C GLN A 35 3.99 9.67 -6.67
N LEU A 36 3.76 8.39 -6.98
CA LEU A 36 4.56 7.68 -7.97
C LEU A 36 4.40 8.32 -9.35
N ASP A 37 5.51 8.58 -10.02
CA ASP A 37 5.51 8.90 -11.44
C ASP A 37 6.18 7.75 -12.21
N LEU A 38 5.42 6.94 -12.94
CA LEU A 38 5.97 5.85 -13.76
C LEU A 38 7.02 6.36 -14.74
N ARG A 39 6.91 7.58 -15.26
CA ARG A 39 7.90 8.14 -16.19
C ARG A 39 9.26 8.32 -15.53
N ARG A 40 9.27 8.85 -14.32
CA ARG A 40 10.49 9.13 -13.54
C ARG A 40 11.01 7.88 -12.82
N ASP A 41 10.11 7.11 -12.26
CA ASP A 41 10.43 6.10 -11.24
C ASP A 41 10.58 4.69 -11.82
N HIS A 42 10.20 4.45 -13.09
CA HIS A 42 10.31 3.13 -13.73
C HIS A 42 11.14 3.14 -15.01
N SER A 43 11.80 2.00 -15.25
CA SER A 43 12.53 1.73 -16.50
C SER A 43 11.60 1.77 -17.71
N ARG A 44 12.16 1.97 -18.91
CA ARG A 44 11.37 1.99 -20.15
C ARG A 44 10.52 0.72 -20.32
N VAL A 45 11.07 -0.43 -19.97
CA VAL A 45 10.39 -1.73 -20.03
C VAL A 45 9.28 -1.82 -19.00
N GLY A 46 9.56 -1.43 -17.74
CA GLY A 46 8.54 -1.42 -16.68
C GLY A 46 7.36 -0.52 -17.03
N ARG A 47 7.63 0.66 -17.62
CA ARG A 47 6.57 1.56 -18.11
C ARG A 47 5.72 0.91 -19.19
N LEU A 48 6.33 0.22 -20.15
CA LEU A 48 5.58 -0.47 -21.21
C LEU A 48 4.68 -1.56 -20.63
N LEU A 49 5.19 -2.31 -19.65
CA LEU A 49 4.44 -3.34 -18.94
C LEU A 49 3.23 -2.76 -18.20
N TYR A 50 3.42 -1.71 -17.40
CA TYR A 50 2.31 -1.04 -16.71
C TYR A 50 1.30 -0.43 -17.69
N MET A 51 1.76 0.16 -18.80
CA MET A 51 0.87 0.66 -19.84
C MET A 51 0.05 -0.46 -20.50
N ALA A 52 0.67 -1.60 -20.81
CA ALA A 52 -0.01 -2.75 -21.38
C ALA A 52 -1.08 -3.30 -20.43
N LYS A 53 -0.76 -3.44 -19.14
CA LYS A 53 -1.69 -3.90 -18.10
C LYS A 53 -2.81 -2.91 -17.82
N ALA A 54 -2.52 -1.61 -17.78
CA ALA A 54 -3.55 -0.56 -17.70
C ALA A 54 -4.49 -0.60 -18.92
N LEU A 55 -3.97 -0.91 -20.10
CA LEU A 55 -4.77 -1.05 -21.31
C LEU A 55 -5.63 -2.33 -21.30
N GLN A 56 -5.11 -3.43 -20.74
CA GLN A 56 -5.87 -4.66 -20.47
C GLN A 56 -7.08 -4.34 -19.59
N HIS A 57 -6.89 -3.60 -18.50
CA HIS A 57 -7.97 -3.14 -17.62
C HIS A 57 -9.02 -2.32 -18.37
N ARG A 58 -8.58 -1.34 -19.19
CA ARG A 58 -9.49 -0.50 -20.00
C ARG A 58 -10.30 -1.30 -21.02
N ARG A 59 -9.80 -2.45 -21.48
CA ARG A 59 -10.50 -3.35 -22.40
C ARG A 59 -11.45 -4.32 -21.71
N GLY A 60 -11.67 -4.17 -20.40
CA GLY A 60 -12.63 -4.96 -19.63
C GLY A 60 -12.06 -6.25 -19.04
N ARG A 61 -10.79 -6.59 -19.31
CA ARG A 61 -10.09 -7.68 -18.62
C ARG A 61 -9.54 -7.16 -17.30
N LYS A 62 -10.29 -7.34 -16.23
CA LYS A 62 -9.97 -6.83 -14.90
C LYS A 62 -9.29 -7.91 -14.05
N THR A 63 -7.98 -8.08 -14.23
CA THR A 63 -7.15 -8.81 -13.25
C THR A 63 -6.67 -7.84 -12.15
N ILE A 64 -6.29 -8.37 -10.99
CA ILE A 64 -5.65 -7.63 -9.88
C ILE A 64 -4.53 -6.73 -10.41
N LEU A 65 -3.59 -7.32 -11.17
CA LEU A 65 -2.45 -6.61 -11.74
C LEU A 65 -2.86 -5.53 -12.75
N SER A 66 -3.87 -5.81 -13.59
CA SER A 66 -4.37 -4.83 -14.56
C SER A 66 -4.96 -3.61 -13.86
N ALA A 67 -5.71 -3.83 -12.77
CA ALA A 67 -6.38 -2.78 -12.02
C ALA A 67 -5.37 -1.97 -11.18
N TRP A 68 -4.39 -2.63 -10.57
CA TRP A 68 -3.22 -1.99 -9.97
C TRP A 68 -2.51 -1.08 -10.97
N SER A 69 -2.10 -1.64 -12.11
CA SER A 69 -1.38 -0.89 -13.16
C SER A 69 -2.18 0.31 -13.67
N TYR A 70 -3.50 0.18 -13.75
CA TYR A 70 -4.39 1.25 -14.22
C TYR A 70 -4.44 2.47 -13.28
N HIS A 71 -4.35 2.22 -11.98
CA HIS A 71 -4.44 3.23 -10.92
C HIS A 71 -3.07 3.66 -10.36
N MET A 72 -1.99 2.98 -10.69
CA MET A 72 -0.68 3.19 -10.07
C MET A 72 -0.07 4.57 -10.30
N GLN A 73 -0.26 5.17 -11.49
CA GLN A 73 0.32 6.47 -11.81
C GLN A 73 -0.28 7.58 -10.95
N GLY A 74 0.57 8.30 -10.22
CA GLY A 74 0.19 9.38 -9.32
C GLY A 74 -0.37 8.91 -7.98
N SER A 75 -0.37 7.61 -7.69
CA SER A 75 -0.89 7.10 -6.43
C SER A 75 0.10 7.28 -5.28
N THR A 76 -0.43 7.61 -4.11
CA THR A 76 0.33 7.65 -2.84
C THR A 76 0.45 6.25 -2.24
N ALA A 77 1.30 6.12 -1.22
CA ALA A 77 1.43 4.86 -0.47
C ALA A 77 0.10 4.42 0.16
N LEU A 78 -0.70 5.37 0.67
CA LEU A 78 -2.02 5.07 1.26
C LEU A 78 -3.02 4.56 0.21
N MET A 79 -3.08 5.19 -0.97
CA MET A 79 -3.96 4.77 -2.05
C MET A 79 -3.68 3.32 -2.46
N LEU A 80 -2.40 2.95 -2.54
CA LEU A 80 -2.01 1.57 -2.83
C LEU A 80 -2.28 0.61 -1.68
N ALA A 81 -2.06 1.01 -0.43
CA ALA A 81 -2.41 0.18 0.72
C ALA A 81 -3.91 -0.16 0.71
N MET A 82 -4.77 0.83 0.43
CA MET A 82 -6.21 0.62 0.24
C MET A 82 -6.48 -0.28 -0.96
N GLN A 83 -5.91 0.03 -2.12
CA GLN A 83 -6.10 -0.80 -3.31
C GLN A 83 -5.68 -2.25 -3.10
N SER A 84 -4.60 -2.51 -2.36
CA SER A 84 -4.11 -3.87 -2.07
C SER A 84 -5.02 -4.66 -1.13
N ALA A 85 -5.65 -3.98 -0.16
CA ALA A 85 -6.59 -4.62 0.76
C ALA A 85 -7.85 -5.13 0.05
N ASN A 86 -8.23 -4.50 -1.07
CA ASN A 86 -9.45 -4.81 -1.80
C ASN A 86 -9.40 -6.13 -2.58
N TYR A 87 -8.23 -6.58 -3.04
CA TYR A 87 -8.13 -7.78 -3.88
C TYR A 87 -7.92 -9.08 -3.10
N GLU A 88 -7.83 -8.99 -1.78
CA GLU A 88 -7.72 -10.16 -0.90
C GLU A 88 -9.09 -10.85 -0.68
N GLU A 89 -10.21 -10.16 -0.91
CA GLU A 89 -11.57 -10.75 -0.79
C GLU A 89 -11.99 -11.49 -2.06
N GLU A 90 -11.37 -11.18 -3.20
CA GLU A 90 -11.61 -11.83 -4.50
C GLU A 90 -10.65 -13.01 -4.76
N GLU A 91 -9.71 -13.29 -3.84
CA GLU A 91 -8.61 -14.26 -4.02
C GLU A 91 -9.00 -15.74 -3.93
N GLU A 92 -10.26 -16.08 -3.63
CA GLU A 92 -10.69 -17.48 -3.50
C GLU A 92 -11.11 -18.17 -4.82
N GLU A 93 -11.35 -17.43 -5.91
CA GLU A 93 -11.84 -18.04 -7.16
C GLU A 93 -11.27 -17.37 -8.43
N GLU A 94 -9.97 -17.50 -8.76
CA GLU A 94 -9.54 -17.50 -10.18
C GLU A 94 -8.09 -17.99 -10.42
N GLU A 95 -8.00 -18.92 -11.38
CA GLU A 95 -6.87 -19.45 -12.17
C GLU A 95 -5.44 -19.33 -11.61
N GLU A 96 -4.95 -20.45 -11.06
CA GLU A 96 -3.58 -20.70 -10.59
C GLU A 96 -2.50 -20.58 -11.71
N GLN A 97 -2.86 -20.71 -12.98
CA GLN A 97 -1.90 -20.89 -14.08
C GLN A 97 -1.47 -19.60 -14.81
N GLU A 98 -2.31 -18.56 -14.85
CA GLU A 98 -1.90 -17.22 -15.32
C GLU A 98 -1.18 -16.45 -14.19
N ARG A 99 -1.50 -16.77 -12.93
CA ARG A 99 -0.88 -16.21 -11.71
C ARG A 99 0.61 -16.51 -11.62
N GLU A 100 1.07 -17.73 -11.87
CA GLU A 100 2.52 -18.01 -11.78
C GLU A 100 3.35 -17.14 -12.72
N LYS A 101 2.88 -16.88 -13.94
CA LYS A 101 3.58 -16.05 -14.93
C LYS A 101 3.50 -14.56 -14.59
N GLU A 102 2.35 -14.09 -14.09
CA GLU A 102 2.20 -12.68 -13.68
C GLU A 102 2.96 -12.37 -12.39
N VAL A 103 2.97 -13.29 -11.42
CA VAL A 103 3.74 -13.19 -10.17
C VAL A 103 5.24 -13.28 -10.47
N LEU A 104 5.69 -14.15 -11.38
CA LEU A 104 7.08 -14.16 -11.85
C LEU A 104 7.48 -12.85 -12.52
N LEU A 105 6.62 -12.27 -13.38
CA LEU A 105 6.87 -10.95 -13.99
C LEU A 105 6.95 -9.84 -12.93
N LEU A 106 6.08 -9.87 -11.91
CA LEU A 106 6.13 -8.93 -10.79
C LEU A 106 7.38 -9.13 -9.93
N LEU A 107 7.74 -10.38 -9.61
CA LEU A 107 8.90 -10.76 -8.82
C LEU A 107 10.21 -10.45 -9.54
N GLU A 108 10.28 -10.54 -10.86
CA GLU A 108 11.46 -10.12 -11.64
C GLU A 108 11.61 -8.59 -11.67
N PHE A 109 10.51 -7.85 -11.74
CA PHE A 109 10.55 -6.37 -11.76
C PHE A 109 10.69 -5.72 -10.37
N LEU A 110 10.21 -6.38 -9.32
CA LEU A 110 10.29 -5.95 -7.91
C LEU A 110 11.36 -6.72 -7.12
N SER A 111 12.13 -7.56 -7.82
CA SER A 111 13.09 -8.54 -7.28
C SER A 111 14.05 -8.02 -6.22
N PRO A 112 14.67 -6.83 -6.37
CA PRO A 112 15.64 -6.37 -5.38
C PRO A 112 15.02 -6.06 -4.01
N VAL A 113 13.70 -5.86 -3.94
CA VAL A 113 12.98 -5.47 -2.71
C VAL A 113 12.21 -6.64 -2.12
N LEU A 114 11.57 -7.47 -2.95
CA LEU A 114 10.79 -8.63 -2.48
C LEU A 114 11.68 -9.78 -1.99
N LEU A 115 12.90 -9.94 -2.52
CA LEU A 115 13.86 -10.96 -2.04
C LEU A 115 14.45 -10.68 -0.65
N LEU A 116 14.26 -9.47 -0.11
CA LEU A 116 14.72 -9.10 1.24
C LEU A 116 13.64 -9.21 2.31
N LEU A 117 12.40 -9.54 1.93
CA LEU A 117 11.28 -9.65 2.86
C LEU A 117 10.96 -11.14 3.10
N PRO A 118 11.21 -11.67 4.31
CA PRO A 118 10.85 -13.04 4.62
C PRO A 118 9.31 -13.20 4.56
N PRO A 119 8.80 -14.37 4.11
CA PRO A 119 7.38 -14.68 4.15
C PRO A 119 6.99 -14.95 5.60
N LEU A 120 6.73 -13.88 6.37
CA LEU A 120 6.22 -14.02 7.73
C LEU A 120 4.69 -14.17 7.66
N LEU A 121 4.20 -15.16 8.39
CA LEU A 121 2.81 -15.26 8.83
C LEU A 121 2.55 -14.05 9.74
N VAL A 122 1.73 -13.09 9.32
CA VAL A 122 1.46 -11.88 10.13
C VAL A 122 -0.05 -11.61 10.17
N PRO A 123 -0.61 -11.30 11.35
CA PRO A 123 -2.03 -10.96 11.49
C PRO A 123 -2.36 -9.64 10.79
N ASP A 124 -3.59 -9.55 10.27
CA ASP A 124 -4.28 -8.41 9.64
C ASP A 124 -3.46 -7.08 9.52
N ILE A 125 -2.48 -7.08 8.60
CA ILE A 125 -1.56 -5.96 8.34
C ILE A 125 -2.30 -4.72 7.79
N ARG A 126 -3.55 -4.89 7.33
CA ARG A 126 -4.41 -3.83 6.76
C ARG A 126 -4.53 -2.64 7.72
N THR A 127 -4.68 -2.93 9.01
CA THR A 127 -4.89 -1.89 10.03
C THR A 127 -3.61 -1.18 10.45
N VAL A 128 -2.49 -1.92 10.58
CA VAL A 128 -1.23 -1.38 11.10
C VAL A 128 -0.62 -0.37 10.13
N THR A 129 -0.59 -0.70 8.85
CA THR A 129 0.01 0.17 7.83
C THR A 129 -0.83 1.43 7.62
N MET A 130 -2.16 1.30 7.57
CA MET A 130 -3.05 2.46 7.48
C MET A 130 -2.91 3.37 8.73
N GLN A 131 -2.91 2.82 9.94
CA GLN A 131 -2.72 3.61 11.17
C GLN A 131 -1.42 4.42 11.19
N GLN A 132 -0.36 3.94 10.52
CA GLN A 132 0.92 4.66 10.45
C GLN A 132 0.91 5.83 9.47
N PHE A 133 0.17 5.72 8.36
CA PHE A 133 0.08 6.77 7.33
C PHE A 133 -0.92 7.88 7.70
N PHE A 134 -2.08 7.52 8.26
CA PHE A 134 -3.19 8.44 8.54
C PHE A 134 -2.84 9.75 9.28
N PRO A 135 -1.98 9.78 10.33
CA PRO A 135 -1.71 11.03 11.04
C PRO A 135 -0.86 12.06 10.26
N ARG A 136 -0.38 11.71 9.06
CA ARG A 136 0.56 12.55 8.29
C ARG A 136 0.17 12.73 6.83
N VAL A 137 -0.69 11.87 6.30
CA VAL A 137 -1.02 11.80 4.88
C VAL A 137 -2.09 12.81 4.51
N ARG A 138 -1.93 13.43 3.34
CA ARG A 138 -2.95 14.25 2.71
C ARG A 138 -3.98 13.39 2.00
N LEU A 139 -5.22 13.46 2.50
CA LEU A 139 -6.35 12.69 1.97
C LEU A 139 -6.98 13.32 0.72
N ASP A 140 -6.67 14.60 0.46
CA ASP A 140 -7.17 15.37 -0.70
C ASP A 140 -6.36 15.13 -1.98
N LEU A 141 -5.22 14.42 -1.89
CA LEU A 141 -4.40 14.08 -3.04
C LEU A 141 -5.16 13.19 -4.01
N LYS A 142 -4.95 13.43 -5.31
CA LYS A 142 -5.55 12.67 -6.40
C LYS A 142 -4.48 12.05 -7.28
N ASN A 143 -4.67 10.79 -7.65
CA ASN A 143 -3.83 10.15 -8.66
C ASN A 143 -4.15 10.68 -10.08
N CYS A 144 -3.50 10.13 -11.10
CA CYS A 144 -3.71 10.58 -12.49
C CYS A 144 -5.11 10.28 -13.05
N ARG A 145 -5.92 9.49 -12.33
CA ARG A 145 -7.31 9.19 -12.63
C ARG A 145 -8.28 10.09 -11.88
N GLY A 146 -7.78 11.03 -11.08
CA GLY A 146 -8.59 11.91 -10.25
C GLY A 146 -9.11 11.26 -8.97
N TRP A 147 -8.62 10.07 -8.61
CA TRP A 147 -9.07 9.31 -7.44
C TRP A 147 -8.26 9.66 -6.19
N THR A 148 -8.97 9.85 -5.09
CA THR A 148 -8.45 10.03 -3.73
C THR A 148 -8.34 8.69 -3.01
N ALA A 149 -7.72 8.68 -1.83
CA ALA A 149 -7.73 7.50 -0.95
C ALA A 149 -9.18 7.04 -0.62
N ALA A 150 -10.08 7.99 -0.38
CA ALA A 150 -11.49 7.69 -0.12
C ALA A 150 -12.17 6.98 -1.30
N ASP A 151 -11.79 7.30 -2.54
CA ASP A 151 -12.34 6.61 -3.72
C ASP A 151 -11.93 5.14 -3.80
N PHE A 152 -10.72 4.79 -3.32
CA PHE A 152 -10.28 3.40 -3.22
C PHE A 152 -10.96 2.62 -2.09
N ALA A 153 -11.41 3.32 -1.04
CA ALA A 153 -12.12 2.72 0.08
C ALA A 153 -13.63 2.54 -0.16
N LYS A 154 -14.20 3.16 -1.20
CA LYS A 154 -15.62 3.02 -1.52
C LYS A 154 -15.98 1.57 -1.83
N GLY A 155 -17.01 1.06 -1.17
CA GLY A 155 -17.48 -0.31 -1.33
C GLY A 155 -16.62 -1.35 -0.61
N GLN A 156 -15.72 -0.92 0.28
CA GLN A 156 -14.85 -1.79 1.06
C GLN A 156 -15.30 -1.85 2.52
N LEU A 157 -15.07 -2.99 3.16
CA LEU A 157 -15.24 -3.13 4.61
C LEU A 157 -14.02 -2.56 5.33
N ILE A 158 -13.95 -1.23 5.43
CA ILE A 158 -12.93 -0.58 6.25
C ILE A 158 -13.45 -0.29 7.68
N PRO A 159 -12.60 -0.42 8.70
CA PRO A 159 -12.94 -0.01 10.07
C PRO A 159 -13.50 1.42 10.13
N ALA A 160 -14.57 1.62 10.92
CA ALA A 160 -15.31 2.88 10.99
C ALA A 160 -14.41 4.11 11.29
N PHE A 161 -13.37 3.93 12.11
CA PHE A 161 -12.43 5.02 12.41
C PHE A 161 -11.63 5.46 11.17
N LEU A 162 -11.28 4.53 10.26
CA LEU A 162 -10.59 4.86 9.01
C LEU A 162 -11.54 5.55 8.03
N GLN A 163 -12.81 5.12 7.97
CA GLN A 163 -13.83 5.76 7.16
C GLN A 163 -14.05 7.21 7.60
N GLN A 164 -14.20 7.45 8.90
CA GLN A 164 -14.31 8.80 9.46
C GLN A 164 -13.08 9.67 9.11
N GLY A 165 -11.88 9.09 9.21
CA GLY A 165 -10.65 9.75 8.76
C GLY A 165 -10.72 10.17 7.29
N LEU A 166 -11.16 9.29 6.40
CA LEU A 166 -11.32 9.55 4.97
C LEU A 166 -12.39 10.61 4.65
N ASP A 167 -13.44 10.65 5.47
CA ASP A 167 -14.53 11.64 5.36
C ASP A 167 -14.12 13.03 5.91
N GLY A 168 -12.90 13.16 6.43
CA GLY A 168 -12.30 14.41 6.87
C GLY A 168 -12.19 14.61 8.38
N ASP A 169 -12.60 13.63 9.19
CA ASP A 169 -12.44 13.65 10.64
C ASP A 169 -11.35 12.65 11.11
N PRO A 170 -10.09 13.10 11.26
CA PRO A 170 -8.99 12.23 11.70
C PRO A 170 -8.95 12.00 13.22
N SER A 171 -9.90 12.50 14.01
CA SER A 171 -9.86 12.47 15.48
C SER A 171 -9.76 11.04 16.03
N GLU A 172 -10.59 10.13 15.51
CA GLU A 172 -10.59 8.72 15.92
C GLU A 172 -9.34 7.97 15.43
N CYS A 173 -8.86 8.27 14.22
CA CYS A 173 -7.57 7.77 13.74
C CYS A 173 -6.42 8.18 14.68
N HIS A 174 -6.40 9.42 15.16
CA HIS A 174 -5.41 9.90 16.12
C HIS A 174 -5.52 9.21 17.47
N ARG A 175 -6.74 8.97 17.95
CA ARG A 175 -7.01 8.26 19.22
C ARG A 175 -6.50 6.82 19.16
N VAL A 176 -6.86 6.08 18.10
CA VAL A 176 -6.42 4.69 17.88
C VAL A 176 -4.90 4.62 17.74
N ALA A 177 -4.29 5.49 16.92
CA ALA A 177 -2.84 5.53 16.77
C ALA A 177 -2.12 5.94 18.07
N GLY A 178 -2.74 6.80 18.88
CA GLY A 178 -2.26 7.18 20.22
C GLY A 178 -2.24 6.00 21.19
N GLY A 179 -3.33 5.22 21.23
CA GLY A 179 -3.42 4.00 22.01
C GLY A 179 -2.38 2.96 21.61
N ALA A 180 -2.21 2.72 20.31
CA ALA A 180 -1.18 1.81 19.79
C ALA A 180 0.24 2.26 20.20
N ARG A 181 0.55 3.56 20.09
CA ARG A 181 1.85 4.11 20.53
C ARG A 181 2.09 3.94 22.03
N TRP A 182 1.06 4.13 22.85
CA TRP A 182 1.14 3.92 24.29
C TRP A 182 1.38 2.44 24.62
N ALA A 183 0.60 1.53 24.03
CA ALA A 183 0.76 0.09 24.22
C ALA A 183 2.17 -0.39 23.84
N CYS A 184 2.69 0.02 22.68
CA CYS A 184 4.06 -0.30 22.27
C CYS A 184 5.15 0.30 23.20
N ARG A 185 4.86 1.41 23.90
CA ARG A 185 5.78 2.00 24.87
C ARG A 185 5.77 1.20 26.18
N VAL A 186 4.58 0.81 26.64
CA VAL A 186 4.39 -0.02 27.84
C VAL A 186 5.04 -1.38 27.66
N LEU A 187 4.78 -2.06 26.54
CA LEU A 187 5.38 -3.37 26.23
C LEU A 187 6.92 -3.30 26.20
N ARG A 188 7.49 -2.24 25.61
CA ARG A 188 8.95 -2.01 25.62
C ARG A 188 9.50 -1.70 27.01
N SER A 189 8.77 -0.96 27.85
CA SER A 189 9.18 -0.70 29.24
C SER A 189 9.10 -1.93 30.14
N LEU A 190 8.32 -2.93 29.75
CA LEU A 190 8.16 -4.19 30.47
C LEU A 190 9.16 -5.28 30.02
N GLY A 191 10.09 -4.96 29.13
CA GLY A 191 11.12 -5.90 28.68
C GLY A 191 10.61 -6.99 27.74
N ALA A 192 9.45 -6.81 27.11
CA ALA A 192 9.01 -7.68 26.03
C ALA A 192 9.86 -7.37 24.77
N GLU A 193 10.99 -8.04 24.62
CA GLU A 193 11.63 -8.22 23.32
C GLU A 193 10.67 -9.06 22.47
N LEU A 194 10.01 -8.41 21.51
CA LEU A 194 9.33 -9.10 20.43
C LEU A 194 10.43 -9.56 19.47
N ASP A 195 10.90 -10.79 19.64
CA ASP A 195 11.57 -11.56 18.58
C ASP A 195 10.59 -11.89 17.45
#